data_AF-M5ECN1-F1
#
_entry.id   AF-M5ECN1-F1
#
_cell.length_a   1.000
_cell.length_b   1.000
_cell.length_c   1.000
_cell.angle_alpha   90.00
_cell.angle_beta   90.00
_cell.angle_gamma   90.00
#
_symmetry.space_group_name_H-M   'P 1'
#
loop_
_entity.id
_entity.type
_entity.pdbx_description
1 polymer ?
#
loop_
_entity_poly.entity_id
_entity_poly.type
_entity_poly.pdbx_seq_one_letter_code
_entity_poly.pdbx_strand_id
1 'polypeptide(L)'
;MSTAASPTTHYRITLRRSAIGLPKRTGRIVEALGLRKRLQSVYHQQSPTIAGMVLAIKELVHVENVRQLELPGTASQAQPELIWVNQDGEVVDAGRLARKAPKGFKVVGNLVNEERDAALRAGRVP
;
A
#
# COMPACT_ATOMS: atom_id res chain seq x y z
N MET A 1 -29.49 -6.88 -1.14
CA MET A 1 -28.49 -7.83 -0.59
C MET A 1 -27.17 -7.10 -0.49
N SER A 2 -26.73 -6.75 0.72
CA SER A 2 -25.46 -6.03 0.91
C SER A 2 -24.33 -7.06 0.96
N THR A 3 -23.46 -7.07 -0.04
CA THR A 3 -22.23 -7.87 -0.04
C THR A 3 -21.28 -7.24 0.97
N ALA A 4 -21.31 -7.69 2.22
CA ALA A 4 -20.47 -7.13 3.27
C ALA A 4 -19.00 -7.39 2.95
N ALA A 5 -18.25 -6.31 2.65
CA ALA A 5 -16.80 -6.38 2.47
C ALA A 5 -16.12 -6.89 3.75
N SER A 6 -15.12 -7.75 3.62
CA SER A 6 -14.35 -8.24 4.78
C SER A 6 -13.66 -7.08 5.51
N PRO A 7 -13.56 -7.12 6.85
CA PRO A 7 -13.00 -6.02 7.61
C PRO A 7 -11.52 -5.81 7.30
N THR A 8 -11.09 -4.54 7.32
CA THR A 8 -9.67 -4.19 7.25
C THR A 8 -8.94 -4.53 8.55
N THR A 9 -7.68 -4.92 8.45
CA THR A 9 -6.88 -5.40 9.60
C THR A 9 -5.61 -4.58 9.81
N HIS A 10 -5.15 -3.87 8.78
CA HIS A 10 -3.87 -3.16 8.79
C HIS A 10 -4.01 -1.72 8.31
N TYR A 11 -3.05 -0.89 8.69
CA TYR A 11 -2.79 0.43 8.10
C TYR A 11 -1.67 0.30 7.06
N ARG A 12 -1.92 0.76 5.84
CA ARG A 12 -0.89 1.05 4.86
C ARG A 12 -0.48 2.51 5.01
N ILE A 13 0.70 2.75 5.56
CA ILE A 13 1.21 4.09 5.86
C ILE A 13 2.26 4.45 4.82
N THR A 14 2.03 5.52 4.07
CA THR A 14 2.94 5.98 3.01
C THR A 14 3.48 7.37 3.33
N LEU A 15 4.81 7.53 3.38
CA LEU A 15 5.43 8.83 3.63
C LEU A 15 5.36 9.72 2.39
N ARG A 16 4.54 10.77 2.39
CA ARG A 16 4.40 11.71 1.25
C ARG A 16 5.39 12.88 1.34
N ARG A 17 5.58 13.41 2.55
CA ARG A 17 6.47 14.55 2.84
C ARG A 17 7.66 14.12 3.70
N SER A 18 8.79 14.78 3.52
CA SER A 18 10.02 14.52 4.28
C SER A 18 9.90 15.01 5.73
N ALA A 19 10.60 14.35 6.66
CA ALA A 19 10.74 14.81 8.04
C ALA A 19 11.97 15.72 8.27
N ILE A 20 12.74 16.03 7.21
CA ILE A 20 13.92 16.90 7.31
C ILE A 20 13.50 18.30 7.78
N GLY A 21 14.23 18.84 8.75
CA GLY A 21 13.96 20.17 9.33
C GLY A 21 12.80 20.22 10.32
N LEU A 22 12.15 19.09 10.61
CA LEU A 22 11.10 19.00 11.63
C LEU A 22 11.68 18.70 13.03
N PRO A 23 10.90 18.94 14.11
CA PRO A 23 11.31 18.59 15.46
C PRO A 23 11.73 17.12 15.61
N LYS A 24 12.74 16.86 16.44
CA LYS A 24 13.30 15.51 16.67
C LYS A 24 12.25 14.47 17.05
N ARG A 25 11.18 14.89 17.75
CA ARG A 25 10.05 14.01 18.13
C ARG A 25 9.37 13.43 16.89
N THR A 26 9.08 14.25 15.88
CA THR A 26 8.46 13.81 14.62
C THR A 26 9.37 12.84 13.88
N GLY A 27 10.67 13.14 13.80
CA GLY A 27 11.66 12.25 13.19
C GLY A 27 11.70 10.87 13.85
N ARG A 28 11.71 10.81 15.19
CA ARG A 28 11.69 9.55 15.94
C ARG A 28 10.44 8.71 15.67
N ILE A 29 9.27 9.34 15.52
CA ILE A 29 8.02 8.62 15.22
C ILE A 29 8.08 8.03 13.80
N VAL A 30 8.57 8.80 12.83
CA VAL A 30 8.76 8.34 11.44
C VAL A 30 9.73 7.14 11.40
N GLU A 31 10.85 7.22 12.13
CA GLU A 31 11.82 6.13 12.26
C GLU A 31 11.24 4.90 12.94
N ALA A 32 10.46 5.07 14.02
CA ALA A 32 9.81 4.00 14.76
C ALA A 32 8.76 3.26 13.93
N LEU A 33 8.03 3.97 13.07
CA LEU A 33 7.12 3.36 12.09
C LEU A 33 7.86 2.63 10.96
N GLY A 34 9.19 2.77 10.85
CA GLY A 34 10.00 2.14 9.82
C GLY A 34 10.06 2.88 8.49
N LEU A 35 9.59 4.13 8.46
CA LEU A 35 9.63 4.98 7.27
C LEU A 35 11.01 5.62 7.14
N ARG A 36 11.75 5.29 6.08
CA ARG A 36 13.11 5.77 5.85
C ARG A 36 13.21 6.71 4.64
N LYS A 37 12.43 6.44 3.59
CA LYS A 37 12.45 7.20 2.33
C LYS A 37 11.05 7.71 1.98
N ARG A 38 10.99 8.80 1.23
CA ARG A 38 9.72 9.30 0.67
C ARG A 38 9.11 8.26 -0.27
N LEU A 39 7.78 8.24 -0.33
CA LEU A 39 6.95 7.32 -1.11
C LEU A 39 7.11 5.84 -0.72
N GLN A 40 7.80 5.55 0.37
CA GLN A 40 7.84 4.23 0.97
C GLN A 40 6.51 3.98 1.70
N SER A 41 5.91 2.82 1.46
CA SER A 41 4.76 2.31 2.20
C SER A 41 5.22 1.24 3.19
N VAL A 42 4.67 1.26 4.40
CA VAL A 42 4.83 0.24 5.44
C VAL A 42 3.47 -0.22 5.92
N TYR A 43 3.37 -1.47 6.37
CA TYR A 43 2.13 -2.10 6.81
C TYR A 43 2.22 -2.44 8.28
N HIS A 44 1.25 -1.97 9.07
CA HIS A 44 1.18 -2.22 10.51
C HIS A 44 -0.22 -2.69 10.88
N GLN A 45 -0.34 -3.61 11.84
CA GLN A 45 -1.65 -4.00 12.37
C GLN A 45 -2.37 -2.81 13.00
N GLN A 46 -3.69 -2.78 12.86
CA GLN A 46 -4.51 -1.75 13.47
C GLN A 46 -4.46 -1.88 14.99
N SER A 47 -3.81 -0.92 15.64
CA SER A 47 -3.80 -0.79 17.10
C SER A 47 -3.85 0.68 17.52
N PRO A 48 -4.35 1.00 18.73
CA PRO A 48 -4.40 2.37 19.23
C PRO A 48 -3.02 3.05 19.25
N THR A 49 -1.97 2.30 19.56
CA THR A 49 -0.59 2.80 19.58
C THR A 49 -0.13 3.25 18.20
N ILE A 50 -0.35 2.44 17.16
CA ILE A 50 -0.01 2.81 15.79
C ILE A 50 -0.86 4.00 15.33
N ALA A 51 -2.16 4.01 15.65
CA ALA A 51 -3.06 5.11 15.31
C ALA A 51 -2.59 6.44 15.94
N GLY A 52 -2.19 6.42 17.21
CA GLY A 52 -1.64 7.60 17.90
C GLY A 52 -0.35 8.12 17.25
N MET A 53 0.56 7.22 16.86
CA MET A 53 1.78 7.60 16.13
C MET A 53 1.46 8.22 14.77
N VAL A 54 0.54 7.62 14.01
CA VAL A 54 0.06 8.15 12.72
C VAL A 54 -0.52 9.55 12.89
N LEU A 55 -1.41 9.75 13.87
CA LEU A 55 -2.04 11.05 14.13
C LEU A 55 -1.02 12.13 14.47
N ALA A 56 0.04 11.77 15.20
CA ALA A 56 1.13 12.69 15.53
C ALA A 56 1.93 13.17 14.31
N ILE A 57 1.92 12.43 13.19
CA ILE A 57 2.63 12.76 11.95
C ILE A 57 1.69 12.87 10.73
N LYS A 58 0.39 13.08 10.95
CA LYS A 58 -0.66 13.04 9.90
C LYS A 58 -0.38 13.94 8.70
N GLU A 59 0.35 15.04 8.89
CA GLU A 59 0.70 15.97 7.83
C GLU A 59 1.74 15.39 6.85
N LEU A 60 2.50 14.37 7.26
CA LEU A 60 3.57 13.77 6.46
C LEU A 60 3.15 12.51 5.72
N VAL A 61 2.11 11.83 6.20
CA VAL A 61 1.74 10.49 5.76
C VAL A 61 0.37 10.46 5.08
N HIS A 62 0.23 9.54 4.14
CA HIS A 62 -1.05 9.10 3.61
C HIS A 62 -1.34 7.71 4.16
N VAL A 63 -2.55 7.50 4.68
CA VAL A 63 -2.93 6.24 5.33
C VAL A 63 -4.17 5.66 4.68
N GLU A 64 -4.10 4.36 4.39
CA GLU A 64 -5.20 3.58 3.87
C GLU A 64 -5.44 2.39 4.79
N ASN A 65 -6.71 2.07 5.03
CA ASN A 65 -7.10 0.85 5.73
C ASN A 65 -7.09 -0.31 4.73
N VAL A 66 -6.36 -1.36 5.05
CA VAL A 66 -6.13 -2.48 4.14
C VAL A 66 -6.34 -3.82 4.84
N ARG A 67 -6.60 -4.85 4.03
CA ARG A 67 -6.55 -6.26 4.45
C ARG A 67 -5.68 -7.05 3.50
N GLN A 68 -5.18 -8.16 3.99
CA GLN A 68 -4.50 -9.13 3.15
C GLN A 68 -5.56 -9.89 2.35
N LEU A 69 -5.32 -10.09 1.06
CA LEU A 69 -6.13 -10.96 0.23
C LEU A 69 -5.59 -12.39 0.37
N GLU A 70 -6.39 -13.27 0.98
CA GLU A 70 -6.10 -14.70 1.03
C GLU A 70 -6.61 -15.35 -0.26
N LEU A 71 -5.69 -15.78 -1.11
CA LEU A 71 -6.00 -16.53 -2.31
C LEU A 71 -6.11 -18.03 -1.96
N PRO A 72 -7.21 -18.72 -2.31
CA PRO A 72 -7.32 -20.15 -2.08
C PRO A 72 -6.26 -20.90 -2.91
N GLY A 73 -5.48 -21.77 -2.27
CA GLY A 73 -4.46 -22.60 -2.92
C GLY A 73 -3.02 -22.07 -2.88
N THR A 74 -2.76 -20.88 -2.31
CA THR A 74 -1.40 -20.31 -2.19
C THR A 74 -0.59 -20.86 -0.99
N ALA A 75 -1.22 -21.68 -0.14
CA ALA A 75 -0.66 -22.19 1.12
C ALA A 75 0.62 -23.05 0.97
N SER A 76 0.90 -23.59 -0.22
CA SER A 76 2.08 -24.44 -0.47
C SER A 76 3.35 -23.69 -0.89
N GLN A 77 3.32 -22.35 -1.02
CA GLN A 77 4.51 -21.58 -1.40
C GLN A 77 5.32 -21.16 -0.17
N ALA A 78 6.64 -21.39 -0.21
CA ALA A 78 7.58 -21.15 0.91
C ALA A 78 7.66 -19.68 1.40
N GLN A 79 7.15 -18.73 0.61
CA GLN A 79 6.97 -17.33 0.98
C GLN A 79 5.67 -16.83 0.30
N PRO A 80 4.53 -16.76 0.99
CA PRO A 80 3.31 -16.24 0.39
C PRO A 80 3.52 -14.75 0.07
N GLU A 81 3.32 -14.35 -1.18
CA GLU A 81 3.29 -12.93 -1.53
C GLU A 81 2.05 -12.28 -0.89
N LEU A 82 2.26 -11.26 -0.07
CA LEU A 82 1.16 -10.52 0.53
C LEU A 82 0.59 -9.54 -0.49
N ILE A 83 -0.60 -9.87 -1.01
CA ILE A 83 -1.43 -8.94 -1.78
C ILE A 83 -2.29 -8.16 -0.79
N TRP A 84 -2.26 -6.84 -0.90
CA TRP A 84 -3.03 -5.93 -0.06
C TRP A 84 -4.16 -5.30 -0.85
N VAL A 85 -5.36 -5.30 -0.27
CA VAL A 85 -6.55 -4.64 -0.82
C VAL A 85 -7.07 -3.59 0.15
N ASN A 86 -7.64 -2.50 -0.37
CA ASN A 86 -8.27 -1.45 0.43
C ASN A 86 -9.69 -1.84 0.89
N GLN A 87 -10.38 -0.90 1.54
CA GLN A 87 -11.77 -1.05 1.98
C GLN A 87 -12.76 -1.29 0.82
N ASP A 88 -12.48 -0.72 -0.35
CA ASP A 88 -13.31 -0.84 -1.55
C ASP A 88 -13.02 -2.15 -2.33
N GLY A 89 -12.05 -2.95 -1.88
CA GLY A 89 -11.64 -4.20 -2.52
C GLY A 89 -10.64 -4.03 -3.67
N GLU A 90 -10.15 -2.83 -3.91
CA GLU A 90 -9.12 -2.55 -4.92
C GLU A 90 -7.73 -2.97 -4.42
N VAL A 91 -6.91 -3.52 -5.32
CA VAL A 91 -5.54 -3.93 -5.02
C VAL A 91 -4.63 -2.70 -4.90
N VAL A 92 -4.07 -2.48 -3.72
CA VAL A 92 -3.18 -1.34 -3.44
C VAL A 92 -1.70 -1.69 -3.48
N ASP A 93 -1.37 -2.96 -3.26
CA ASP A 93 -0.02 -3.50 -3.43
C ASP A 93 -0.12 -4.97 -3.80
N ALA A 94 0.26 -5.28 -5.04
CA ALA A 94 0.22 -6.64 -5.58
C ALA A 94 1.46 -7.47 -5.21
N GLY A 95 2.32 -6.98 -4.32
CA GLY A 95 3.53 -7.67 -3.91
C GLY A 95 4.73 -7.39 -4.83
N ARG A 96 5.81 -8.15 -4.63
CA ARG A 96 7.11 -7.91 -5.29
C ARG A 96 7.21 -8.67 -6.61
N LEU A 97 6.56 -9.85 -6.76
CA LEU A 97 6.53 -10.58 -8.03
C LEU A 97 5.62 -9.91 -9.06
N ALA A 98 4.53 -9.24 -8.65
CA ALA A 98 3.71 -8.47 -9.60
C ALA A 98 4.49 -7.36 -10.32
N ARG A 99 5.57 -6.87 -9.71
CA ARG A 99 6.46 -5.86 -10.32
C ARG A 99 7.52 -6.47 -11.25
N LYS A 100 7.72 -7.80 -11.20
CA LYS A 100 8.73 -8.49 -11.99
C LYS A 100 8.06 -9.11 -13.21
N ALA A 101 8.48 -8.70 -14.40
CA ALA A 101 8.03 -9.37 -15.61
C ALA A 101 8.42 -10.86 -15.58
N PRO A 102 7.58 -11.74 -16.14
CA PRO A 102 7.95 -13.12 -16.40
C PRO A 102 9.30 -13.22 -17.14
N LYS A 103 10.02 -14.33 -16.94
CA LYS A 103 11.32 -14.55 -17.59
C LYS A 103 11.17 -14.44 -19.12
N GLY A 104 11.96 -13.56 -19.74
CA GLY A 104 11.88 -13.28 -21.19
C GLY A 104 10.93 -12.15 -21.59
N PHE A 105 10.17 -11.59 -20.66
CA PHE A 105 9.27 -10.46 -20.88
C PHE A 105 9.78 -9.20 -20.14
N LYS A 106 9.41 -8.02 -20.62
CA LYS A 106 9.71 -6.72 -19.99
C LYS A 106 8.41 -6.06 -19.59
N VAL A 107 8.32 -5.52 -18.37
CA VAL A 107 7.12 -4.80 -17.91
C VAL A 107 6.95 -3.55 -18.75
N VAL A 108 5.85 -3.48 -19.51
CA VAL A 108 5.44 -2.34 -20.32
C VAL A 108 4.05 -1.88 -19.87
N GLY A 109 3.98 -1.06 -18.81
CA GLY A 109 2.70 -0.46 -18.37
C GLY A 109 1.79 -1.36 -17.52
N ASN A 110 0.69 -0.78 -17.02
CA ASN A 110 -0.16 -1.35 -15.97
C ASN A 110 -1.33 -2.14 -16.60
N LEU A 111 -1.16 -3.46 -16.78
CA LEU A 111 -2.07 -4.35 -17.52
C LEU A 111 -3.32 -4.81 -16.74
N VAL A 112 -3.60 -4.24 -15.56
CA VAL A 112 -4.76 -4.67 -14.74
C VAL A 112 -6.09 -4.11 -15.31
N ASN A 113 -6.03 -3.06 -16.15
CA ASN A 113 -7.19 -2.51 -16.86
C ASN A 113 -6.74 -1.81 -18.17
N GLU A 114 -6.88 -2.51 -19.30
CA GLU A 114 -6.43 -2.05 -20.62
C GLU A 114 -7.11 -0.73 -21.05
N GLU A 115 -8.40 -0.58 -20.74
CA GLU A 115 -9.18 0.62 -21.06
C GLU A 115 -8.64 1.86 -20.33
N ARG A 116 -8.17 1.68 -19.09
CA ARG A 116 -7.64 2.78 -18.28
C ARG A 116 -6.21 3.17 -18.67
N ASP A 117 -5.36 2.22 -19.06
CA ASP A 117 -4.03 2.50 -19.62
C ASP A 117 -4.15 3.25 -20.95
N ALA A 118 -5.11 2.86 -21.79
CA ALA A 118 -5.43 3.56 -23.04
C ALA A 118 -5.93 5.00 -22.77
N ALA A 119 -6.81 5.20 -21.78
CA ALA A 119 -7.30 6.53 -21.41
C ALA A 119 -6.18 7.48 -20.91
N LEU A 120 -5.26 6.96 -20.09
CA LEU A 120 -4.10 7.72 -19.62
C LEU A 120 -3.11 8.07 -20.75
N ARG A 121 -2.86 7.13 -21.67
CA ARG A 121 -2.03 7.36 -22.87
C ARG A 121 -2.68 8.35 -23.84
N ALA A 122 -4.00 8.36 -23.93
CA ALA A 122 -4.76 9.29 -24.75
C ALA A 122 -4.88 10.70 -24.14
N GLY A 123 -4.30 10.94 -22.96
CA GLY A 123 -4.27 12.27 -22.33
C GLY A 123 -5.65 12.80 -21.92
N ARG A 124 -6.66 11.94 -21.85
CA ARG A 124 -8.04 12.32 -21.52
C ARG A 124 -8.37 11.73 -20.15
N VAL A 125 -8.36 12.58 -19.13
CA VAL A 125 -8.87 12.24 -17.80
C VAL A 125 -9.96 13.25 -17.46
N PRO A 126 -11.15 12.83 -16.96
CA PRO A 126 -12.09 13.74 -16.32
C PRO A 126 -11.54 14.29 -15.00
#